data_AF-G4ZYB9-F1
#
_entry.id   AF-G4ZYB9-F1
#
_cell.length_a   1.000
_cell.length_b   1.000
_cell.length_c   1.000
_cell.angle_alpha   90.00
_cell.angle_beta   90.00
_cell.angle_gamma   90.00
#
_symmetry.space_group_name_H-M   'P 1'
#
loop_
_entity.id
_entity.type
_entity.pdbx_description
1 polymer ?
#
loop_
_entity_poly.entity_id
_entity_poly.type
_entity_poly.pdbx_seq_one_letter_code
_entity_poly.pdbx_strand_id
1 'polypeptide(L)'
;MLQSSAYSSWFETNLRCTRSTFFRIASFLQEHGVAFAQAKVKKHSYEKKVAAALDFLGSAGGYREVGAAMGMARRYVMEITTKV
;
A
#
# COMPACT_ATOMS: atom_id res chain seq x y z
N MET A 1 6.26 -5.54 -9.74
CA MET A 1 4.86 -5.13 -10.01
C MET A 1 4.74 -3.61 -10.08
N LEU A 2 5.01 -2.86 -9.01
CA LEU A 2 4.83 -1.39 -8.95
C LEU A 2 5.75 -0.56 -9.87
N GLN A 3 6.83 -1.14 -10.42
CA GLN A 3 7.78 -0.44 -11.28
C GLN A 3 7.56 -0.65 -12.80
N SER A 4 6.62 -1.50 -13.22
CA SER A 4 6.32 -1.70 -14.65
C SER A 4 5.20 -0.77 -15.13
N SER A 5 5.39 -0.10 -16.27
CA SER A 5 4.42 0.83 -16.86
C SER A 5 3.13 0.14 -17.31
N ALA A 6 3.18 -1.19 -17.48
CA ALA A 6 2.02 -2.02 -17.79
C ALA A 6 0.94 -2.04 -16.67
N TYR A 7 1.23 -1.50 -15.49
CA TYR A 7 0.33 -1.52 -14.34
C TYR A 7 -0.37 -0.19 -14.07
N SER A 8 -0.28 0.81 -14.95
CA SER A 8 -0.91 2.13 -14.73
C SER A 8 -2.41 2.04 -14.45
N SER A 9 -3.14 1.19 -15.19
CA SER A 9 -4.58 0.96 -14.96
C SER A 9 -4.88 0.35 -13.58
N TRP A 10 -3.97 -0.46 -13.04
CA TRP A 10 -4.12 -1.04 -11.71
C TRP A 10 -4.03 0.04 -10.62
N PHE A 11 -3.09 1.00 -10.74
CA PHE A 11 -2.98 2.12 -9.79
C PHE A 11 -4.25 2.96 -9.77
N GLU A 12 -4.81 3.27 -10.93
CA GLU A 12 -6.03 4.08 -11.02
C GLU A 12 -7.26 3.31 -10.49
N THR A 13 -7.34 2.00 -10.78
CA THR A 13 -8.47 1.16 -10.33
C THR A 13 -8.46 0.91 -8.82
N ASN A 14 -7.29 0.58 -8.25
CA ASN A 14 -7.19 0.12 -6.86
C ASN A 14 -6.82 1.27 -5.91
N LEU A 15 -5.91 2.15 -6.33
CA LEU A 15 -5.38 3.23 -5.49
C LEU A 15 -5.97 4.60 -5.82
N ARG A 16 -6.84 4.70 -6.83
CA ARG A 16 -7.53 5.94 -7.26
C ARG A 16 -6.57 7.08 -7.59
N CYS A 17 -5.34 6.75 -7.97
CA CYS A 17 -4.33 7.70 -8.35
C CYS A 17 -3.45 7.14 -9.47
N THR A 18 -2.80 8.04 -10.20
CA THR A 18 -1.82 7.62 -11.20
C THR A 18 -0.57 7.07 -10.53
N ARG A 19 0.21 6.28 -11.27
CA ARG A 19 1.49 5.77 -10.77
C ARG A 19 2.44 6.88 -10.32
N SER A 20 2.52 8.00 -11.03
CA SER A 20 3.40 9.12 -10.67
C SER A 20 2.98 9.77 -9.36
N THR A 21 1.67 9.98 -9.17
CA THR A 21 1.10 10.49 -7.91
C THR A 21 1.37 9.52 -6.76
N PHE A 22 1.22 8.22 -6.98
CA PHE A 22 1.54 7.20 -5.98
C PHE A 22 2.99 7.30 -5.48
N PHE A 23 3.97 7.40 -6.37
CA PHE A 23 5.37 7.52 -5.95
C PHE A 23 5.65 8.83 -5.21
N ARG A 24 4.99 9.94 -5.58
CA ARG A 24 5.07 11.20 -4.83
C ARG A 24 4.51 11.06 -3.41
N ILE A 25 3.36 10.38 -3.26
CA ILE A 25 2.78 10.09 -1.94
C ILE A 25 3.72 9.22 -1.12
N ALA A 26 4.26 8.15 -1.72
CA ALA A 26 5.18 7.26 -1.03
C ALA A 26 6.45 8.00 -0.55
N SER A 27 7.07 8.81 -1.42
CA SER A 27 8.23 9.64 -1.05
C SER A 27 7.89 10.61 0.08
N PHE A 28 6.77 11.33 -0.04
CA PHE A 28 6.32 12.28 0.97
C PHE A 28 6.14 11.61 2.34
N LEU A 29 5.46 10.46 2.40
CA LEU A 29 5.27 9.72 3.65
C LEU A 29 6.60 9.25 4.24
N GLN A 30 7.52 8.79 3.39
CA GLN A 30 8.83 8.32 3.82
C GLN A 30 9.69 9.46 4.39
N GLU A 31 9.70 10.61 3.72
CA GLU A 31 10.40 11.83 4.15
C GLU A 31 9.87 12.34 5.50
N HIS A 32 8.57 12.18 5.75
CA HIS A 32 7.93 12.56 7.02
C HIS A 32 8.03 11.47 8.11
N GLY A 33 8.80 10.41 7.88
CA GLY A 33 9.06 9.38 8.89
C GLY A 33 7.88 8.46 9.18
N VAL A 34 6.90 8.36 8.28
CA VAL A 34 5.78 7.42 8.45
C VAL A 34 6.30 5.99 8.37
N ALA A 35 6.31 5.30 9.52
CA ALA A 35 6.82 3.95 9.63
C ALA A 35 5.69 2.95 9.85
N PHE A 36 5.68 1.88 9.05
CA PHE A 36 4.80 0.72 9.27
C PHE A 36 5.45 -0.25 10.27
N ALA A 37 5.68 0.22 11.50
CA ALA A 37 6.58 -0.40 12.49
C ALA A 37 6.20 -1.84 12.86
N GLN A 38 4.91 -2.17 12.88
CA GLN A 38 4.41 -3.51 13.20
C GLN A 38 4.52 -4.48 12.01
N ALA A 39 4.43 -3.96 10.78
CA ALA A 39 4.54 -4.77 9.58
C ALA A 39 6.02 -5.11 9.32
N LYS A 40 6.45 -6.31 9.75
CA LYS A 40 7.86 -6.79 9.67
C LYS A 40 8.61 -6.18 8.48
N VAL A 41 9.64 -5.40 8.79
CA VAL A 41 10.40 -4.54 7.85
C VAL A 41 10.89 -5.31 6.60
N LYS A 42 11.16 -6.61 6.72
CA LYS A 42 11.78 -7.42 5.66
C LYS A 42 10.82 -8.17 4.71
N LYS A 43 9.49 -8.12 4.91
CA LYS A 43 8.57 -8.97 4.10
C LYS A 43 8.12 -8.32 2.78
N HIS A 44 7.90 -7.01 2.77
CA HIS A 44 7.41 -6.26 1.62
C HIS A 44 8.06 -4.88 1.56
N SER A 45 8.24 -4.34 0.34
CA SER A 45 8.82 -3.00 0.15
C SER A 45 7.94 -1.91 0.76
N TYR A 46 8.53 -0.75 1.03
CA TYR A 46 7.83 0.38 1.61
C TYR A 46 6.64 0.81 0.75
N GLU A 47 6.83 0.92 -0.56
CA GLU A 47 5.80 1.26 -1.53
C GLU A 47 4.66 0.26 -1.50
N LYS A 48 4.98 -1.04 -1.38
CA LYS A 48 3.94 -2.06 -1.31
C LYS A 48 3.08 -1.93 -0.06
N LYS A 49 3.65 -1.44 1.05
CA LYS A 49 2.90 -1.13 2.28
C LYS A 49 2.05 0.13 2.12
N VAL A 50 2.58 1.18 1.49
CA VAL A 50 1.82 2.38 1.13
C VAL A 50 0.64 2.04 0.22
N ALA A 51 0.85 1.17 -0.77
CA ALA A 51 -0.22 0.70 -1.65
C ALA A 51 -1.34 0.00 -0.87
N ALA A 52 -1.00 -0.90 0.07
CA ALA A 52 -2.00 -1.55 0.92
C ALA A 52 -2.76 -0.56 1.82
N ALA A 53 -2.07 0.46 2.35
CA ALA A 53 -2.71 1.49 3.16
C ALA A 53 -3.68 2.35 2.33
N LEU A 54 -3.27 2.78 1.13
CA LEU A 54 -4.11 3.57 0.23
C LEU A 54 -5.31 2.78 -0.29
N ASP A 55 -5.11 1.51 -0.67
CA ASP A 55 -6.18 0.60 -1.09
C ASP A 55 -7.19 0.38 0.04
N PHE A 56 -6.72 0.21 1.29
CA PHE A 56 -7.60 0.10 2.45
C PHE A 56 -8.38 1.39 2.73
N LEU A 57 -7.74 2.56 2.69
CA LEU A 57 -8.41 3.85 2.89
C LEU A 57 -9.39 4.19 1.77
N GLY A 58 -9.08 3.78 0.55
CA GLY A 58 -9.91 4.01 -0.63
C GLY A 58 -11.04 2.99 -0.78
N SER A 59 -10.87 1.75 -0.33
CA SER A 59 -11.87 0.69 -0.53
C SER A 59 -12.94 0.67 0.56
N ALA A 60 -14.13 0.17 0.20
CA ALA A 60 -15.12 -0.29 1.19
C ALA A 60 -14.80 -1.72 1.70
N GLY A 61 -13.68 -2.30 1.25
CA GLY A 61 -13.26 -3.66 1.55
C GLY A 61 -12.54 -3.75 2.90
N GLY A 62 -12.57 -4.93 3.51
CA GLY A 62 -11.85 -5.19 4.74
C GLY A 62 -10.38 -5.57 4.51
N TYR A 63 -9.69 -5.89 5.60
CA TYR A 63 -8.28 -6.31 5.57
C TYR A 63 -8.00 -7.56 4.71
N ARG A 64 -9.03 -8.38 4.43
CA ARG A 64 -8.87 -9.63 3.67
C ARG A 64 -8.80 -9.35 2.18
N GLU A 65 -9.65 -8.45 1.69
CA GLU A 65 -9.76 -8.03 0.30
C GLU A 65 -8.48 -7.33 -0.14
N VAL A 66 -8.02 -6.36 0.66
CA VAL A 66 -6.73 -5.67 0.45
C VAL A 66 -5.57 -6.67 0.48
N GLY A 67 -5.62 -7.66 1.38
CA GLY A 67 -4.63 -8.73 1.44
C GLY A 67 -4.58 -9.55 0.16
N ALA A 68 -5.73 -9.92 -0.39
CA ALA A 68 -5.80 -10.64 -1.66
C ALA A 68 -5.25 -9.81 -2.83
N ALA A 69 -5.63 -8.52 -2.92
CA ALA A 69 -5.17 -7.61 -3.97
C ALA A 69 -3.64 -7.39 -3.93
N MET A 70 -3.07 -7.34 -2.71
CA MET A 70 -1.66 -7.04 -2.49
C MET A 70 -0.78 -8.30 -2.34
N GLY A 71 -1.37 -9.50 -2.37
CA GLY A 71 -0.66 -10.75 -2.06
C GLY A 71 -0.06 -10.73 -0.64
N MET A 72 -0.81 -10.22 0.32
CA MET A 72 -0.47 -10.11 1.74
C MET A 72 -1.44 -10.91 2.59
N ALA A 73 -0.97 -11.43 3.72
CA ALA A 73 -1.88 -12.02 4.70
C ALA A 73 -2.73 -10.92 5.35
N ARG A 74 -4.02 -11.21 5.64
CA ARG A 74 -4.95 -10.30 6.34
C ARG A 74 -4.29 -9.63 7.57
N ARG A 75 -3.61 -10.43 8.40
CA ARG A 75 -2.91 -9.95 9.62
C ARG A 75 -1.83 -8.90 9.29
N TYR A 76 -1.13 -9.07 8.18
CA TYR A 76 -0.10 -8.12 7.76
C TYR A 76 -0.69 -6.79 7.30
N VAL A 77 -1.86 -6.83 6.64
CA VAL A 77 -2.59 -5.60 6.26
C VAL A 77 -3.11 -4.87 7.52
N MET A 78 -3.58 -5.62 8.52
CA MET A 78 -3.93 -5.01 9.81
C MET A 78 -2.71 -4.31 10.42
N GLU A 79 -1.55 -4.96 10.50
CA GLU A 79 -0.30 -4.38 11.02
C GLU A 79 0.15 -3.10 10.28
N ILE A 80 -0.20 -2.94 8.99
CA ILE A 80 0.08 -1.73 8.21
C ILE A 80 -0.86 -0.58 8.59
N THR A 81 -2.12 -0.88 8.90
CA THR A 81 -3.21 0.10 8.97
C THR A 81 -3.64 0.44 10.40
N THR A 82 -3.31 -0.38 11.39
CA THR A 82 -3.49 -0.05 12.81
C THR A 82 -2.36 0.86 13.29
N LYS A 83 -2.73 1.99 13.92
CA LYS A 83 -1.78 2.86 14.63
C LYS A 83 -1.00 2.06 15.67
N VAL A 84 0.28 2.42 15.84
CA VAL A 84 1.06 2.12 17.04
C VAL A 84 0.66 3.12 18.12
#